data_AF-A0A962GPE5-F1
#
_entry.id   AF-A0A962GPE5-F1
#
_cell.length_a   1.000
_cell.length_b   1.000
_cell.length_c   1.000
_cell.angle_alpha   90.00
_cell.angle_beta   90.00
_cell.angle_gamma   90.00
#
_symmetry.space_group_name_H-M   'P 1'
#
loop_
_entity.id
_entity.type
_entity.pdbx_description
1 polymer ?
#
loop_
_entity_poly.entity_id
_entity_poly.type
_entity_poly.pdbx_seq_one_letter_code
_entity_poly.pdbx_strand_id
1 'polypeptide(L)'
;VQVAASFGTPSGTVQVSDGQGADCTITLSGGTGACALTPAQAGALTLTANYAGQAGQYEASSDSEPHQVDGPDDGLFANGFE
;
A
#
# COMPACT_ATOMS: atom_id res chain seq x y z
N VAL A 1 37.68 -4.43 -9.85
CA VAL A 1 36.97 -4.76 -8.60
C VAL A 1 35.52 -4.38 -8.80
N GLN A 2 34.64 -5.37 -8.91
CA GLN A 2 33.19 -5.12 -8.87
C GLN A 2 32.76 -5.46 -7.45
N VAL A 3 32.31 -4.46 -6.70
CA VAL A 3 31.56 -4.70 -5.47
C VAL A 3 30.10 -4.73 -5.91
N ALA A 4 29.63 -5.91 -6.30
CA ALA A 4 28.20 -6.14 -6.32
C ALA A 4 27.78 -6.26 -4.87
N ALA A 5 26.92 -5.36 -4.39
CA ALA A 5 26.21 -5.61 -3.14
C ALA A 5 25.49 -6.96 -3.32
N SER A 6 25.85 -7.95 -2.52
CA SER A 6 25.35 -9.34 -2.61
C SER A 6 23.90 -9.49 -2.13
N PHE A 7 23.24 -8.38 -1.82
CA PHE A 7 21.81 -8.34 -1.61
C PHE A 7 21.21 -7.92 -2.95
N GLY A 8 20.64 -8.88 -3.68
CA GLY A 8 20.04 -8.65 -4.99
C GLY A 8 18.91 -7.61 -4.96
N THR A 9 18.12 -7.48 -6.00
CA THR A 9 16.87 -6.71 -5.87
C THR A 9 15.91 -7.40 -4.90
N PRO A 10 15.25 -6.69 -3.97
CA PRO A 10 14.33 -7.32 -3.05
C PRO A 10 13.18 -7.97 -3.81
N SER A 11 13.11 -9.29 -3.71
CA SER A 11 11.95 -10.08 -4.10
C SER A 11 11.14 -10.41 -2.85
N GLY A 12 9.87 -10.74 -3.04
CA GLY A 12 8.96 -11.11 -1.96
C GLY A 12 7.59 -10.48 -2.12
N THR A 13 6.76 -10.65 -1.10
CA THR A 13 5.36 -10.22 -1.11
C THR A 13 5.12 -9.14 -0.07
N VAL A 14 4.49 -8.05 -0.49
CA VAL A 14 3.97 -7.01 0.39
C VAL A 14 2.45 -7.15 0.42
N GLN A 15 1.88 -7.35 1.60
CA GLN A 15 0.45 -7.31 1.82
C GLN A 15 0.05 -5.88 2.15
N VAL A 16 -0.85 -5.29 1.38
CA VAL A 16 -1.41 -3.96 1.66
C VAL A 16 -2.86 -4.13 2.10
N SER A 17 -3.27 -3.45 3.16
CA SER A 17 -4.65 -3.42 3.64
C SER A 17 -5.07 -2.00 4.00
N ASP A 18 -6.33 -1.64 3.75
CA ASP A 18 -6.91 -0.36 4.16
C ASP A 18 -7.47 -0.35 5.59
N GLY A 19 -7.44 -1.49 6.29
CA GLY A 19 -8.04 -1.66 7.61
C GLY A 19 -9.57 -1.58 7.63
N GLN A 20 -10.23 -1.40 6.49
CA GLN A 20 -11.70 -1.38 6.32
C GLN A 20 -12.23 -2.58 5.53
N GLY A 21 -11.35 -3.46 5.08
CA GLY A 21 -11.69 -4.76 4.48
C GLY A 21 -11.23 -4.92 3.03
N ALA A 22 -10.60 -3.91 2.44
CA ALA A 22 -9.88 -4.04 1.19
C ALA A 22 -8.42 -4.46 1.47
N ASP A 23 -7.98 -5.47 0.73
CA ASP A 23 -6.61 -5.96 0.78
C ASP A 23 -6.08 -6.23 -0.63
N CYS A 24 -4.75 -6.20 -0.76
CA CYS A 24 -4.07 -6.24 -2.03
C CYS A 24 -2.64 -6.77 -1.82
N THR A 25 -2.29 -7.86 -2.51
CA THR A 25 -0.95 -8.45 -2.42
C THR A 25 -0.08 -7.97 -3.58
N ILE A 26 1.01 -7.29 -3.27
CA ILE A 26 2.04 -6.87 -4.22
C ILE A 26 3.13 -7.92 -4.26
N THR A 27 3.44 -8.42 -5.46
CA THR A 27 4.65 -9.22 -5.68
C THR A 27 5.76 -8.30 -6.18
N LEU A 28 6.87 -8.21 -5.43
CA LEU A 28 8.02 -7.41 -5.80
C LEU A 28 8.85 -8.16 -6.85
N SER A 29 9.00 -7.55 -8.03
CA SER A 29 9.91 -8.01 -9.08
C SER A 29 10.93 -6.90 -9.33
N GLY A 30 12.19 -7.13 -8.94
CA GLY A 30 13.20 -6.09 -9.03
C GLY A 30 13.07 -5.00 -7.94
N GLY A 31 12.49 -5.32 -6.78
CA GLY A 31 12.27 -4.36 -5.69
C GLY A 31 11.08 -3.42 -5.89
N THR A 32 10.32 -3.58 -6.97
CA THR A 32 9.12 -2.79 -7.25
C THR A 32 7.95 -3.72 -7.56
N GLY A 33 6.75 -3.25 -7.21
CA GLY A 33 5.51 -3.93 -7.55
C GLY A 33 4.35 -2.97 -7.34
N ALA A 34 3.23 -3.26 -7.99
CA ALA A 34 2.01 -2.50 -7.84
C ALA A 34 0.84 -3.46 -7.78
N CYS A 35 -0.19 -3.08 -7.05
CA CYS A 35 -1.47 -3.77 -7.05
C CYS A 35 -2.57 -2.71 -6.83
N ALA A 36 -3.76 -2.99 -7.35
CA ALA A 36 -4.91 -2.11 -7.25
C ALA A 36 -5.70 -2.46 -5.99
N LEU A 37 -5.71 -1.56 -5.02
CA LEU A 37 -6.57 -1.65 -3.84
C LEU A 37 -7.83 -0.81 -4.12
N THR A 38 -9.00 -1.44 -4.03
CA THR A 38 -10.30 -0.74 -4.18
C THR A 38 -10.97 -0.67 -2.81
N PRO A 39 -10.94 0.48 -2.14
CA PRO A 39 -11.61 0.66 -0.86
C PRO A 39 -13.12 0.44 -1.02
N ALA A 40 -13.72 -0.30 -0.10
CA ALA A 40 -15.15 -0.59 -0.13
C ALA A 40 -16.02 0.60 0.34
N GLN A 41 -15.42 1.52 1.08
CA GLN A 41 -16.08 2.71 1.62
C GLN A 41 -15.21 3.95 1.41
N ALA A 42 -15.87 5.07 1.14
CA ALA A 42 -15.24 6.39 1.18
C ALA A 42 -15.02 6.81 2.64
N GLY A 43 -13.96 7.59 2.88
CA GLY A 43 -13.58 8.06 4.21
C GLY A 43 -12.08 8.09 4.44
N ALA A 44 -11.69 8.39 5.68
CA ALA A 44 -10.30 8.32 6.13
C ALA A 44 -9.92 6.86 6.42
N LEU A 45 -9.04 6.32 5.58
CA LEU A 45 -8.52 4.96 5.63
C LEU A 45 -7.05 5.00 6.06
N THR A 46 -6.55 3.91 6.65
CA THR A 46 -5.13 3.77 6.98
C THR A 46 -4.56 2.61 6.19
N LEU A 47 -3.83 2.93 5.12
CA LEU A 47 -3.19 1.93 4.28
C LEU A 47 -1.98 1.37 5.04
N THR A 48 -2.02 0.11 5.40
CA THR A 48 -0.92 -0.61 6.05
C THR A 48 -0.28 -1.54 5.05
N ALA A 49 1.01 -1.35 4.78
CA ALA A 49 1.83 -2.21 3.95
C ALA A 49 2.74 -3.07 4.82
N ASN A 50 2.57 -4.38 4.75
CA ASN A 50 3.36 -5.37 5.47
C ASN A 50 4.20 -6.18 4.51
N TYR A 51 5.51 -6.00 4.55
CA TYR A 51 6.47 -6.87 3.90
C TYR A 51 6.88 -7.99 4.87
N ALA A 52 6.62 -9.24 4.50
CA ALA A 52 6.92 -10.40 5.35
C ALA A 52 8.42 -10.69 5.49
N GLY A 53 9.29 -9.96 4.77
CA GLY A 53 10.69 -10.30 4.66
C GLY A 53 10.92 -11.42 3.64
N GLN A 54 12.19 -11.64 3.30
CA GLN A 54 12.62 -12.79 2.52
C GLN A 54 13.69 -13.52 3.30
N ALA A 55 13.43 -14.78 3.64
CA ALA A 55 14.30 -15.58 4.48
C ALA A 55 15.76 -15.51 4.00
N GLY A 56 16.65 -15.09 4.91
CA GLY A 56 18.09 -14.98 4.69
C GLY A 56 18.55 -13.81 3.83
N GLN A 57 17.66 -12.88 3.41
CA GLN A 57 17.99 -11.79 2.48
C GLN A 57 17.46 -10.42 2.93
N TYR A 58 16.21 -10.37 3.40
CA TYR A 58 15.57 -9.13 3.85
C TYR A 58 14.74 -9.39 5.10
N GLU A 59 14.82 -8.49 6.07
CA GLU A 59 13.99 -8.52 7.26
C GLU A 59 12.54 -8.12 6.93
N ALA A 60 11.60 -8.56 7.77
CA ALA A 60 10.22 -8.11 7.69
C ALA A 60 10.15 -6.61 8.02
N SER A 61 9.27 -5.89 7.34
CA SER A 61 9.04 -4.47 7.56
C SER A 61 7.56 -4.14 7.40
N SER A 62 7.12 -3.08 8.06
CA SER A 62 5.75 -2.61 7.97
C SER A 62 5.74 -1.08 7.99
N ASP A 63 4.87 -0.51 7.16
CA ASP A 63 4.63 0.93 7.11
C ASP A 63 3.12 1.19 7.02
N SER A 64 2.67 2.34 7.50
CA SER A 64 1.26 2.71 7.49
C SER A 64 1.07 4.17 7.15
N GLU A 65 0.21 4.46 6.20
CA GLU A 65 -0.05 5.81 5.70
C GLU A 65 -1.55 6.12 5.71
N PRO A 66 -1.97 7.27 6.27
CA PRO A 66 -3.36 7.72 6.18
C PRO A 66 -3.70 8.13 4.74
N HIS A 67 -4.85 7.67 4.26
CA HIS A 67 -5.37 7.97 2.92
C HIS A 67 -6.84 8.34 3.00
N GLN A 68 -7.24 9.43 2.35
CA GLN A 68 -8.65 9.81 2.25
C GLN A 68 -9.20 9.42 0.89
N VAL A 69 -10.26 8.61 0.90
CA VAL A 69 -11.03 8.27 -0.30
C VAL A 69 -12.26 9.15 -0.30
N ASP A 70 -12.26 10.12 -1.20
CA ASP A 70 -13.45 10.94 -1.42
C ASP A 70 -14.51 10.08 -2.12
N GLY A 71 -15.70 10.02 -1.52
CA GLY A 71 -16.85 9.40 -2.16
C GLY A 71 -17.33 10.25 -3.34
N PRO A 72 -18.38 9.82 -4.06
CA PRO A 72 -19.09 10.70 -4.98
C PRO A 72 -19.63 11.89 -4.17
N ASP A 73 -18.86 12.97 -4.14
CA ASP A 73 -19.21 14.33 -3.73
C ASP A 73 -20.32 14.44 -2.68
N ASP A 74 -20.12 13.84 -1.50
CA ASP A 74 -21.02 14.04 -0.36
C ASP A 74 -20.73 15.40 0.31
N GLY A 75 -20.98 16.51 -0.41
CA GLY A 75 -21.31 17.77 0.26
C GLY A 75 -20.68 19.10 -0.17
N LEU A 76 -20.32 19.33 -1.45
CA LEU A 76 -19.97 20.71 -1.91
C LEU A 76 -21.03 21.41 -2.77
N PHE A 77 -22.20 20.82 -3.01
CA PHE A 77 -23.33 21.53 -3.66
C PHE A 77 -24.57 21.66 -2.77
N ALA A 78 -24.52 21.24 -1.50
CA ALA A 78 -25.69 21.21 -0.61
C ALA A 78 -25.81 22.41 0.35
N ASN A 79 -25.13 23.52 0.07
CA ASN A 79 -25.43 24.81 0.71
C ASN A 79 -25.87 25.79 -0.38
N GLY A 80 -27.17 25.85 -0.63
CA GLY A 80 -27.76 26.90 -1.46
C GLY A 80 -27.54 28.29 -0.85
N PHE A 81 -27.95 29.29 -1.63
CA PHE A 81 -28.03 30.74 -1.36
C PHE A 81 -26.69 31.52 -1.31
N GLU A 82 -26.18 31.94 -2.49
CA GLU A 82 -26.19 33.32 -3.03
C GLU A 82 -26.04 33.31 -4.57
#